data_AF-A0A973AD94-F1
#
_entry.id   AF-A0A973AD94-F1
#
_cell.length_a   1.000
_cell.length_b   1.000
_cell.length_c   1.000
_cell.angle_alpha   90.00
_cell.angle_beta   90.00
_cell.angle_gamma   90.00
#
_symmetry.space_group_name_H-M   'P 1'
#
loop_
_entity.id
_entity.type
_entity.pdbx_description
1 polymer ?
#
loop_
_entity_poly.entity_id
_entity_poly.type
_entity_poly.pdbx_seq_one_letter_code
_entity_poly.pdbx_strand_id
1 'polypeptide(L)'
;DAKPVPNLLHGICDYSRDHTVRNYEQLKSEYAKLNPAPKFRYIQLGTGVHSYWRTEEGLPLGVCPIVTKVWHDAIMNGYYDQ
;
A
#
# COMPACT_ATOMS: atom_id res chain seq x y z
N ASP A 1 -13.67 20.67 -13.64
CA ASP A 1 -13.77 19.88 -12.39
C ASP A 1 -12.96 18.62 -12.50
N ALA A 2 -12.08 18.36 -11.54
CA ALA A 2 -11.30 17.13 -11.48
C ALA A 2 -12.07 16.05 -10.70
N LYS A 3 -11.98 14.80 -11.13
CA LYS A 3 -12.56 13.67 -10.38
C LYS A 3 -11.83 13.54 -9.02
N PRO A 4 -12.53 13.15 -7.94
CA PRO A 4 -11.88 12.87 -6.66
C PRO A 4 -10.79 11.80 -6.79
N VAL A 5 -9.75 11.91 -5.96
CA VAL A 5 -8.74 10.86 -5.85
C VAL A 5 -9.38 9.65 -5.17
N PRO A 6 -9.23 8.42 -5.68
CA PRO A 6 -9.78 7.21 -5.05
C PRO A 6 -9.06 6.90 -3.73
N ASN A 7 -9.64 6.02 -2.92
CA ASN A 7 -8.95 5.48 -1.73
C ASN A 7 -7.69 4.70 -2.16
N LEU A 8 -6.61 4.79 -1.38
CA LEU A 8 -5.28 4.27 -1.71
C LEU A 8 -4.79 3.32 -0.61
N LEU A 9 -4.41 2.11 -1.00
CA LEU A 9 -3.83 1.09 -0.12
C LEU A 9 -2.55 0.50 -0.75
N HIS A 10 -1.43 0.66 -0.08
CA HIS A 10 -0.13 0.20 -0.58
C HIS A 10 0.48 -0.90 0.29
N GLY A 11 1.25 -1.80 -0.34
CA GLY A 11 2.19 -2.66 0.35
C GLY A 11 3.60 -2.12 0.18
N ILE A 12 4.33 -1.92 1.28
CA ILE A 12 5.74 -1.52 1.27
C ILE A 12 6.59 -2.61 1.91
N CYS A 13 7.82 -2.75 1.45
CA CYS A 13 8.78 -3.75 1.92
C CYS A 13 10.00 -3.03 2.48
N ASP A 14 10.71 -3.67 3.41
CA ASP A 14 11.83 -3.04 4.14
C ASP A 14 12.97 -2.55 3.23
N TYR A 15 13.27 -3.26 2.14
CA TYR A 15 14.37 -2.89 1.22
C TYR A 15 13.91 -2.14 -0.03
N SER A 16 12.84 -1.35 0.08
CA SER A 16 12.37 -0.50 -1.01
C SER A 16 12.94 0.91 -0.90
N ARG A 17 13.74 1.33 -1.89
CA ARG A 17 14.48 2.61 -1.89
C ARG A 17 13.61 3.82 -1.53
N ASP A 18 12.46 3.93 -2.19
CA ASP A 18 11.59 5.12 -2.08
C ASP A 18 10.28 4.85 -1.32
N HIS A 19 9.98 3.57 -1.01
CA HIS A 19 8.78 3.20 -0.25
C HIS A 19 9.09 3.03 1.24
N THR A 20 9.49 4.13 1.87
CA THR A 20 9.77 4.17 3.31
C THR A 20 8.53 4.63 4.08
N VAL A 21 8.42 4.21 5.36
CA VAL A 21 7.38 4.69 6.29
C VAL A 21 7.31 6.21 6.33
N ARG A 22 8.46 6.88 6.39
CA ARG A 22 8.56 8.34 6.41
C ARG A 22 7.88 8.97 5.20
N ASN A 23 8.19 8.49 4.00
CA ASN A 23 7.60 9.03 2.77
C ASN A 23 6.09 8.77 2.73
N TYR A 24 5.64 7.62 3.20
CA TYR A 24 4.23 7.26 3.22
C TYR A 24 3.40 8.05 4.24
N GLU A 25 3.94 8.36 5.42
CA GLU A 25 3.30 9.27 6.37
C GLU A 25 3.25 10.71 5.82
N GLN A 26 4.28 11.15 5.08
CA GLN A 26 4.22 12.43 4.38
C GLN A 26 3.10 12.43 3.31
N LEU A 27 3.03 11.42 2.45
CA LEU A 27 1.98 11.30 1.44
C LEU A 27 0.59 11.29 2.06
N LYS A 28 0.39 10.53 3.14
CA LYS A 28 -0.87 10.50 3.90
C LYS A 28 -1.29 11.88 4.38
N SER A 29 -0.35 12.70 4.87
CA SER A 29 -0.60 14.08 5.29
C SER A 29 -1.00 14.97 4.10
N GLU A 30 -0.36 14.84 2.95
CA GLU A 30 -0.72 15.60 1.74
C GLU A 30 -2.09 15.21 1.19
N TYR A 31 -2.40 13.91 1.10
CA TYR A 31 -3.71 13.44 0.65
C TYR A 31 -4.85 13.87 1.58
N ALA A 32 -4.60 14.01 2.89
CA ALA A 32 -5.59 14.47 3.84
C ALA A 32 -6.03 15.94 3.63
N LYS A 33 -5.28 16.73 2.85
CA LYS A 33 -5.62 18.13 2.52
C LYS A 33 -6.61 18.25 1.35
N LEU A 34 -6.89 17.17 0.62
CA LEU A 34 -7.81 17.17 -0.51
C LEU A 34 -9.27 17.24 -0.05
N ASN A 35 -10.17 17.63 -0.97
CA ASN A 35 -11.61 17.67 -0.72
C ASN A 35 -12.41 17.05 -1.88
N PRO A 36 -12.99 15.84 -1.71
CA PRO A 36 -12.90 15.00 -0.51
C PRO A 36 -11.50 14.39 -0.35
N ALA A 37 -11.09 14.18 0.90
CA ALA A 37 -9.85 13.48 1.20
C ALA A 37 -10.03 11.96 1.00
N PRO A 38 -9.15 11.28 0.25
CA PRO A 38 -9.20 9.83 0.13
C PRO A 38 -8.76 9.15 1.43
N LYS A 39 -9.26 7.95 1.69
CA LYS A 39 -8.62 7.05 2.66
C LYS A 39 -7.24 6.69 2.10
N PHE A 40 -6.19 6.90 2.91
CA PHE A 40 -4.82 6.50 2.57
C PHE A 40 -4.29 5.55 3.64
N ARG A 41 -3.87 4.35 3.24
CA ARG A 41 -3.29 3.32 4.12
C ARG A 41 -2.11 2.63 3.44
N TYR A 42 -1.22 2.08 4.25
CA TYR A 42 -0.19 1.18 3.79
C TYR A 42 0.07 0.09 4.83
N ILE A 43 0.55 -1.05 4.36
CA ILE A 43 1.11 -2.11 5.19
C ILE A 43 2.62 -2.15 4.98
N GLN A 44 3.39 -2.29 6.05
CA GLN A 44 4.82 -2.55 5.97
C GLN A 44 5.06 -4.03 6.25
N LEU A 45 5.64 -4.72 5.28
CA LEU A 45 6.21 -6.05 5.47
C LEU A 45 7.60 -5.87 6.08
N GLY A 46 7.88 -6.50 7.23
CA GLY A 46 9.18 -6.43 7.92
C GLY A 46 10.31 -7.23 7.25
N THR A 47 10.12 -7.55 5.98
CA THR A 47 11.06 -8.22 5.08
C THR A 47 10.64 -7.85 3.64
N GLY A 48 11.39 -8.27 2.63
CA GLY A 48 11.06 -7.97 1.23
C GLY A 48 12.01 -7.00 0.59
N VAL A 49 12.66 -7.48 -0.47
CA VAL A 49 13.11 -6.59 -1.54
C VAL A 49 11.92 -6.19 -2.41
N HIS A 50 12.04 -5.05 -3.09
CA HIS A 50 11.03 -4.60 -4.05
C HIS A 50 11.02 -5.51 -5.30
N SER A 51 10.47 -6.72 -5.16
CA SER A 51 10.32 -7.76 -6.17
C SER A 51 9.13 -8.62 -5.83
N TYR A 52 8.29 -8.94 -6.82
CA TYR A 52 7.05 -9.67 -6.60
C TYR A 52 7.26 -11.10 -6.08
N TRP A 53 8.23 -11.82 -6.64
CA TRP A 53 8.35 -13.28 -6.47
C TRP A 53 9.69 -13.71 -5.87
N ARG A 54 10.52 -12.77 -5.42
CA ARG A 54 11.79 -13.14 -4.79
C ARG A 54 11.51 -13.76 -3.43
N THR A 55 11.90 -15.01 -3.26
CA THR A 55 11.78 -15.75 -2.00
C THR A 55 12.76 -15.22 -0.96
N GLU A 56 12.34 -15.21 0.30
CA GLU A 56 13.17 -14.87 1.46
C GLU A 56 12.63 -15.52 2.74
N GLU A 57 13.41 -15.46 3.82
CA GLU A 57 12.95 -15.92 5.12
C GLU A 57 11.70 -15.14 5.56
N GLY A 58 10.63 -15.87 5.89
CA GLY A 58 9.31 -15.30 6.20
C GLY A 58 8.40 -15.04 5.00
N LEU A 59 8.92 -14.95 3.77
CA LEU A 59 8.14 -14.81 2.53
C LEU A 59 8.64 -15.82 1.46
N PRO A 60 8.29 -17.12 1.59
CA PRO A 60 8.79 -18.17 0.70
C PRO A 60 8.27 -18.11 -0.74
N LEU A 61 7.26 -17.29 -1.00
CA LEU A 61 6.70 -17.02 -2.34
C LEU A 61 6.91 -15.55 -2.76
N GLY A 62 7.75 -14.82 -2.03
CA GLY A 62 7.89 -13.38 -2.13
C GLY A 62 6.67 -12.62 -1.60
N VAL A 63 6.66 -11.31 -1.85
CA VAL A 63 5.68 -10.36 -1.31
C VAL A 63 4.32 -10.42 -2.03
N CYS A 64 4.29 -10.91 -3.28
CA CYS A 64 3.11 -10.83 -4.13
C CYS A 64 1.87 -11.53 -3.54
N PRO A 65 1.95 -12.78 -3.01
CA PRO A 65 0.76 -13.45 -2.49
C PRO A 65 0.11 -12.73 -1.30
N ILE A 66 0.91 -12.25 -0.34
CA ILE A 66 0.38 -11.57 0.84
C ILE A 66 -0.22 -10.21 0.48
N VAL A 67 0.46 -9.43 -0.37
CA VAL A 67 -0.06 -8.13 -0.83
C VAL A 67 -1.34 -8.32 -1.65
N THR A 68 -1.38 -9.33 -2.53
CA THR A 68 -2.57 -9.64 -3.32
C THR A 68 -3.74 -10.04 -2.44
N LYS A 69 -3.51 -10.84 -1.38
CA LYS A 69 -4.56 -11.17 -0.41
C LYS A 69 -5.12 -9.91 0.25
N VAL A 70 -4.25 -9.00 0.72
CA VAL A 70 -4.68 -7.76 1.37
C VAL A 70 -5.48 -6.88 0.42
N TRP A 71 -5.04 -6.74 -0.84
CA TRP A 71 -5.78 -5.97 -1.84
C TRP A 71 -7.10 -6.61 -2.21
N HIS A 72 -7.13 -7.94 -2.39
CA HIS A 72 -8.37 -8.69 -2.61
C HIS A 72 -9.36 -8.41 -1.48
N ASP A 73 -8.94 -8.56 -0.22
CA ASP A 73 -9.82 -8.35 0.93
C ASP A 73 -10.29 -6.88 1.00
N ALA A 74 -9.43 -5.91 0.69
CA ALA A 74 -9.83 -4.50 0.63
C ALA A 74 -10.88 -4.23 -0.46
N ILE A 75 -10.71 -4.80 -1.66
CA ILE A 75 -11.67 -4.68 -2.77
C ILE A 75 -13.01 -5.31 -2.36
N MET A 76 -13.00 -6.55 -1.89
CA MET A 76 -14.22 -7.30 -1.58
C MET A 76 -14.99 -6.73 -0.38
N ASN A 77 -14.34 -5.95 0.49
CA ASN A 77 -14.97 -5.29 1.64
C ASN A 77 -15.21 -3.78 1.41
N GLY A 78 -15.23 -3.32 0.15
CA GLY A 78 -15.66 -1.96 -0.20
C GLY A 78 -14.68 -0.85 0.22
N TYR A 79 -13.39 -1.16 0.42
CA TYR A 79 -12.40 -0.14 0.77
C TYR A 79 -12.30 0.95 -0.30
N TYR A 80 -12.47 0.58 -1.57
CA TYR A 80 -12.36 1.47 -2.72
C TYR A 80 -13.68 2.10 -3.15
N ASP A 81 -14.77 1.77 -2.46
CA ASP A 81 -16.06 2.43 -2.66
C ASP A 81 -15.92 3.88 -2.14
N GLN A 82 -16.29 4.84 -2.99
CA GLN A 82 -16.32 6.28 -2.68
C GLN A 82 -17.74 6.78 -2.50
#